data_AF-A0A4Y7QBM2-F1
#
_entry.id   AF-A0A4Y7QBM2-F1
#
_cell.length_a   1.000
_cell.length_b   1.000
_cell.length_c   1.000
_cell.angle_alpha   90.00
_cell.angle_beta   90.00
_cell.angle_gamma   90.00
#
_symmetry.space_group_name_H-M   'P 1'
#
loop_
_entity.id
_entity.type
_entity.pdbx_description
1 polymer ?
#
loop_
_entity_poly.entity_id
_entity_poly.type
_entity_poly.pdbx_seq_one_letter_code
_entity_poly.pdbx_strand_id
1 'polypeptide(L)' 'LIYLPPYSPDFNPIEEAFSFVKLWLRRHEDDAVNADVRPWLIHRALLAITAEHAAGWFRNCGHS' A
#
# COMPACT_ATOMS: atom_id res chain seq x y z
N LEU A 1 6.42 18.08 13.27
CA LEU A 1 7.23 16.86 13.10
C LEU A 1 6.96 15.94 14.28
N ILE A 2 6.49 14.72 14.03
CA ILE A 2 6.28 13.70 15.06
C ILE A 2 7.58 12.88 15.13
N TYR A 3 8.14 12.74 16.33
CA TYR A 3 9.36 11.95 16.56
C TYR A 3 9.03 10.46 16.46
N LEU A 4 9.72 9.72 15.58
CA LEU A 4 9.62 8.27 15.49
C LEU A 4 10.88 7.65 16.13
N PRO A 5 10.76 6.88 17.22
CA PRO A 5 11.91 6.17 17.79
C PRO A 5 12.48 5.15 16.77
N PRO A 6 13.77 4.80 16.87
CA PRO A 6 14.41 3.92 15.90
C PRO A 6 13.79 2.51 15.94
N TYR A 7 13.35 2.04 14.77
CA TYR A 7 12.80 0.71 14.48
C TYR A 7 11.63 0.26 15.37
N SER A 8 10.43 0.74 15.02
CA SER A 8 9.18 0.02 15.28
C SER A 8 8.48 -0.26 13.95
N PRO A 9 9.01 -1.21 13.14
CA PRO A 9 8.42 -1.55 11.83
C PRO A 9 6.97 -2.04 11.93
N ASP A 10 6.54 -2.52 13.09
CA ASP A 10 5.19 -3.06 13.32
C ASP A 10 4.09 -1.99 13.44
N PHE A 11 4.46 -0.70 13.59
CA PHE A 11 3.49 0.39 13.83
C PHE A 11 3.46 1.46 12.73
N ASN A 12 3.99 1.17 11.53
CA ASN A 12 3.91 2.13 10.42
C ASN A 12 2.80 1.73 9.43
N PRO A 13 1.73 2.53 9.29
CA PRO A 13 0.64 2.25 8.34
C PRO A 13 1.11 2.18 6.87
N ILE A 14 2.33 2.63 6.57
CA ILE A 14 2.93 2.47 5.25
C ILE A 14 3.20 1.00 4.88
N GLU A 15 3.48 0.12 5.85
CA GLU A 15 3.76 -1.30 5.58
C GLU A 15 2.51 -2.05 5.11
N GLU A 16 1.36 -1.72 5.71
CA GLU A 16 0.03 -2.19 5.26
C GLU A 16 -0.28 -1.70 3.84
N ALA A 17 0.00 -0.42 3.55
CA ALA A 17 -0.18 0.15 2.22
C ALA A 17 0.69 -0.55 1.16
N PHE A 18 1.97 -0.78 1.45
CA PHE A 18 2.87 -1.51 0.55
C PHE A 18 2.45 -2.97 0.38
N SER A 19 1.96 -3.62 1.43
CA SER A 19 1.45 -4.99 1.38
C SER A 19 0.21 -5.08 0.47
N PHE A 20 -0.72 -4.12 0.58
CA PHE A 20 -1.86 -3.99 -0.32
C PHE A 20 -1.44 -3.81 -1.77
N VAL A 21 -0.51 -2.88 -2.06
CA VAL A 21 -0.01 -2.64 -3.42
C VAL A 21 0.61 -3.90 -4.02
N LYS A 22 1.44 -4.62 -3.26
CA LYS A 22 2.05 -5.89 -3.70
C LYS A 22 0.98 -6.94 -4.02
N LEU A 23 -0.02 -7.08 -3.15
CA LEU A 23 -1.12 -8.02 -3.37
C LEU A 23 -1.95 -7.65 -4.60
N TRP A 24 -2.24 -6.35 -4.79
CA TRP A 24 -2.96 -5.85 -5.95
C TRP A 24 -2.20 -6.16 -7.24
N LEU A 25 -0.88 -5.90 -7.27
CA LEU A 25 -0.05 -6.18 -8.44
C LEU A 25 0.01 -7.68 -8.78
N ARG A 26 0.11 -8.55 -7.77
CA ARG A 26 0.05 -10.02 -7.98
C ARG A 26 -1.28 -10.46 -8.59
N ARG A 27 -2.39 -9.83 -8.22
CA ARG A 27 -3.71 -10.14 -8.81
C ARG A 27 -3.86 -9.66 -10.25
N HIS A 28 -3.02 -8.72 -10.70
CA HIS A 28 -3.03 -8.14 -12.05
C HIS A 28 -1.73 -8.46 -12.79
N GLU A 29 -1.05 -9.55 -12.44
CA GLU A 29 0.24 -9.89 -13.05
C GLU A 29 0.11 -10.23 -14.54
N ASP A 30 -1.05 -10.76 -14.96
CA ASP A 30 -1.36 -11.02 -16.37
C ASP A 30 -1.33 -9.75 -17.22
N ASP A 31 -1.78 -8.61 -16.67
CA ASP A 31 -1.75 -7.32 -17.35
C ASP A 31 -0.31 -6.82 -17.57
N ALA A 32 0.65 -7.29 -16.77
CA ALA A 32 2.05 -6.90 -16.88
C ALA A 32 2.71 -7.45 -18.14
N VAL A 33 2.11 -8.44 -18.82
CA VAL A 33 2.60 -8.94 -20.11
C VAL A 33 2.50 -7.85 -21.18
N ASN A 34 1.48 -6.98 -21.11
CA ASN A 34 1.30 -5.88 -22.03
C ASN A 34 2.26 -4.71 -21.70
N ALA A 35 3.18 -4.42 -22.62
CA ALA A 35 4.18 -3.36 -22.46
C ALA A 35 3.57 -1.96 -22.31
N ASP A 36 2.40 -1.70 -22.89
CA ASP A 36 1.73 -0.40 -22.80
C ASP A 36 1.04 -0.19 -21.44
N VAL A 37 0.66 -1.28 -20.77
CA VAL A 37 -0.03 -1.25 -19.47
C VAL A 37 0.94 -1.27 -18.31
N ARG A 38 2.07 -1.98 -18.45
CA ARG A 38 3.08 -2.21 -17.41
C ARG A 38 3.53 -0.95 -16.66
N PRO A 39 3.80 0.21 -17.32
CA PRO A 39 4.20 1.44 -16.62
C PRO A 39 3.11 1.98 -15.68
N TRP A 40 1.84 1.65 -15.94
CA TRP A 40 0.68 2.19 -15.22
C TRP A 40 0.18 1.29 -14.10
N LEU A 41 0.66 0.05 -13.97
CA LEU A 41 0.17 -0.89 -12.96
C LEU A 41 0.39 -0.40 -11.53
N ILE A 42 1.54 0.22 -11.24
CA ILE A 42 1.81 0.81 -9.92
C ILE A 42 0.85 1.99 -9.67
N HIS A 43 0.62 2.83 -10.68
CA HIS A 43 -0.32 3.95 -10.55
C HIS A 43 -1.74 3.47 -10.26
N ARG A 44 -2.21 2.44 -10.97
CA ARG A 44 -3.51 1.81 -10.73
C ARG A 44 -3.62 1.19 -9.35
N ALA A 45 -2.57 0.49 -8.88
CA ALA A 45 -2.53 -0.07 -7.55
C ALA A 45 -2.65 1.01 -6.46
N LEU A 46 -1.99 2.15 -6.64
CA LEU A 46 -2.09 3.30 -5.74
C LEU A 46 -3.49 3.92 -5.76
N LEU A 47 -4.11 4.06 -6.94
CA LEU A 47 -5.49 4.55 -7.08
C LEU A 47 -6.54 3.61 -6.47
N ALA A 48 -6.22 2.33 -6.31
CA ALA A 48 -7.10 1.35 -5.66
C ALA A 48 -7.11 1.47 -4.11
N ILE A 49 -6.22 2.29 -3.54
CA ILE A 49 -6.22 2.59 -2.11
C ILE A 49 -7.35 3.58 -1.82
N THR A 50 -8.29 3.22 -0.95
CA THR A 50 -9.41 4.07 -0.55
C THR A 50 -9.14 4.70 0.82
N ALA A 51 -9.97 5.68 1.20
CA ALA A 51 -9.91 6.30 2.51
C ALA A 51 -10.17 5.28 3.65
N GLU A 52 -11.01 4.28 3.41
CA GLU A 52 -11.34 3.22 4.37
C GLU A 52 -10.14 2.30 4.62
N HIS A 53 -9.38 1.97 3.57
CA HIS A 53 -8.12 1.23 3.72
C HIS A 53 -7.16 2.02 4.63
N ALA A 54 -6.93 3.30 4.33
CA ALA A 54 -6.05 4.15 5.11
C ALA A 54 -6.50 4.24 6.59
N ALA A 55 -7.78 4.52 6.83
CA ALA A 55 -8.33 4.58 8.19
C ALA A 55 -8.24 3.23 8.93
N GLY A 56 -8.38 2.10 8.22
CA GLY A 56 -8.15 0.77 8.76
C GLY A 56 -6.71 0.56 9.20
N TRP A 57 -5.74 0.96 8.37
CA TRP A 57 -4.31 0.81 8.66
C TRP A 57 -3.86 1.65 9.84
N PHE A 58 -4.28 2.92 9.93
CA PHE A 58 -3.97 3.76 11.10
C PHE A 58 -4.51 3.17 12.40
N ARG A 59 -5.73 2.64 12.37
CA ARG A 59 -6.34 1.96 13.53
C ARG A 59 -5.58 0.68 13.91
N ASN A 60 -5.18 -0.14 12.93
CA ASN A 60 -4.39 -1.35 13.16
C ASN A 60 -3.02 -1.05 13.79
N CYS A 61 -2.41 0.09 13.44
CA CYS A 61 -1.17 0.56 14.04
C CYS A 61 -1.34 1.20 15.42
N GLY A 62 -2.50 1.08 16.07
CA GLY A 62 -2.72 1.60 17.43
C GLY A 62 -2.83 3.12 17.53
N HIS A 63 -2.98 3.82 16.40
CA HIS A 63 -3.31 5.24 16.38
C HIS A 63 -4.84 5.40 16.47
N SER A 64 -5.35 5.40 17.71
CA SER A 64 -6.75 5.72 18.05
C SER A 64 -6.89 7.15 18.57
#